data_AF-A0A5D4SLK1-F1
#
_entry.id   AF-A0A5D4SLK1-F1
#
_cell.length_a   1.000
_cell.length_b   1.000
_cell.length_c   1.000
_cell.angle_alpha   90.00
_cell.angle_beta   90.00
_cell.angle_gamma   90.00
#
_symmetry.space_group_name_H-M   'P 1'
#
loop_
_entity.id
_entity.type
_entity.pdbx_description
1 polymer ?
#
loop_
_entity_poly.entity_id
_entity_poly.type
_entity_poly.pdbx_seq_one_letter_code
_entity_poly.pdbx_strand_id
1 'polypeptide(L)'
;MSKFESIKIENIKNSNITLGDKNLIHIQQNMSKVLEKDTSSTKEVWSAVLTELEILRKEIVGLPDEFETIRDEELTPVVSQTKREVASLEQNPTKEKKDFFNKFSEILAITDKSSQLLDKFRPHLLKIAEIIGVSNIQL
;
A
#
# COMPACT_ATOMS: atom_id res chain seq x y z
N MET A 1 -31.57 15.67 1.87
CA MET A 1 -30.51 16.10 2.81
C MET A 1 -30.32 14.99 3.83
N SER A 2 -29.26 14.20 3.71
CA SER A 2 -28.99 13.10 4.65
C SER A 2 -28.37 13.67 5.92
N LYS A 3 -28.97 13.35 7.08
CA LYS A 3 -28.42 13.67 8.40
C LYS A 3 -27.27 12.71 8.70
N PHE A 4 -26.07 13.22 8.91
CA PHE A 4 -24.97 12.43 9.44
C PHE A 4 -25.04 12.46 10.98
N GLU A 5 -25.25 11.32 11.60
CA GLU A 5 -25.13 11.16 13.05
C GLU A 5 -23.65 11.01 13.42
N SER A 6 -23.15 11.92 14.26
CA SER A 6 -21.79 11.85 14.77
C SER A 6 -21.71 10.79 15.86
N ILE A 7 -20.99 9.70 15.59
CA ILE A 7 -20.74 8.64 16.58
C ILE A 7 -19.38 8.91 17.21
N LYS A 8 -19.38 9.27 18.50
CA LYS A 8 -18.15 9.41 19.29
C LYS A 8 -17.85 8.08 19.96
N ILE A 9 -16.70 7.48 19.67
CA ILE A 9 -16.29 6.19 20.24
C ILE A 9 -15.12 6.43 21.18
N GLU A 10 -15.28 6.06 22.45
CA GLU A 10 -14.27 6.17 23.50
C GLU A 10 -13.97 4.76 24.08
N ASN A 11 -12.76 4.56 24.61
CA ASN A 11 -12.24 3.27 25.15
C ASN A 11 -11.94 2.14 24.13
N ILE A 12 -11.25 2.47 23.03
CA ILE A 12 -10.80 1.53 21.97
C ILE A 12 -9.60 0.64 22.33
N LYS A 13 -9.31 0.37 23.61
CA LYS A 13 -8.06 -0.31 23.99
C LYS A 13 -7.90 -1.74 23.45
N ASN A 14 -8.95 -2.39 22.91
CA ASN A 14 -8.89 -3.69 22.23
C ASN A 14 -10.07 -3.93 21.26
N SER A 15 -10.65 -2.88 20.66
CA SER A 15 -11.84 -3.00 19.80
C SER A 15 -11.51 -2.77 18.33
N ASN A 16 -12.00 -3.63 17.44
CA ASN A 16 -11.96 -3.42 15.99
C ASN A 16 -13.31 -2.85 15.54
N ILE A 17 -13.34 -1.65 14.99
CA ILE A 17 -14.55 -0.99 14.51
C ILE A 17 -14.58 -1.15 13.00
N THR A 18 -15.65 -1.72 12.45
CA THR A 18 -15.88 -1.86 11.00
C THR A 18 -17.14 -1.06 10.59
N LEU A 19 -17.00 -0.12 9.64
CA LEU A 19 -17.91 0.84 9.00
C LEU A 19 -17.57 0.67 7.51
N GLY A 20 -18.52 0.54 6.59
CA GLY A 20 -18.24 0.30 5.16
C GLY A 20 -17.20 1.24 4.52
N ASP A 21 -16.62 0.79 3.40
CA ASP A 21 -15.47 1.34 2.64
C ASP A 21 -14.08 1.18 3.32
N LYS A 22 -13.88 0.05 4.02
CA LYS A 22 -12.96 -0.05 5.16
C LYS A 22 -11.64 -0.80 5.02
N ASN A 23 -11.17 -1.01 3.81
CA ASN A 23 -9.96 -1.82 3.61
C ASN A 23 -8.69 -0.96 3.61
N LEU A 24 -8.72 0.17 2.92
CA LEU A 24 -7.59 1.11 2.83
C LEU A 24 -7.29 1.85 4.15
N ILE A 25 -8.34 2.20 4.92
CA ILE A 25 -8.18 2.84 6.24
C ILE A 25 -7.48 1.89 7.22
N HIS A 26 -7.79 0.59 7.18
CA HIS A 26 -7.09 -0.40 7.99
C HIS A 26 -5.64 -0.59 7.56
N ILE A 27 -5.34 -0.51 6.26
CA ILE A 27 -3.95 -0.51 5.77
C ILE A 27 -3.20 0.72 6.30
N GLN A 28 -3.76 1.93 6.17
CA GLN A 28 -3.11 3.16 6.67
C GLN A 28 -2.92 3.17 8.19
N GLN A 29 -3.90 2.65 8.94
CA GLN A 29 -3.79 2.51 10.40
C GLN A 29 -2.76 1.44 10.80
N ASN A 30 -2.67 0.33 10.07
CA ASN A 30 -1.65 -0.68 10.32
C ASN A 30 -0.26 -0.23 9.86
N MET A 31 -0.14 0.53 8.77
CA MET A 31 1.12 1.15 8.34
C MET A 31 1.64 2.13 9.40
N SER A 32 0.76 2.91 10.02
CA SER A 32 1.12 3.79 11.15
C SER A 32 1.65 2.99 12.35
N LYS A 33 1.07 1.81 12.64
CA LYS A 33 1.56 0.92 13.70
C LYS A 33 2.85 0.18 13.33
N VAL A 34 3.05 -0.13 12.06
CA VAL A 34 4.26 -0.77 11.53
C VAL A 34 5.44 0.22 11.44
N LEU A 35 5.17 1.52 11.29
CA LEU A 35 6.15 2.58 11.51
C LEU A 35 6.66 2.62 12.96
N GLU A 36 5.84 2.22 13.94
CA GLU A 36 6.19 2.20 15.36
C GLU A 36 6.79 0.87 15.85
N LYS A 37 6.52 -0.25 15.17
CA LYS A 37 7.01 -1.58 15.54
C LYS A 37 7.75 -2.23 14.38
N ASP A 38 9.08 -2.23 14.49
CA ASP A 38 10.01 -3.18 13.86
C ASP A 38 9.48 -3.89 12.60
N THR A 39 9.35 -3.14 11.50
CA THR A 39 9.45 -3.76 10.17
C THR A 39 10.77 -4.50 10.16
N SER A 40 10.76 -5.82 9.95
CA SER A 40 11.96 -6.64 9.78
C SER A 40 12.90 -5.94 8.78
N SER A 41 13.95 -5.33 9.33
CA SER A 41 14.82 -4.38 8.62
C SER A 41 15.96 -5.12 7.93
N THR A 42 15.65 -6.26 7.30
CA THR A 42 16.67 -7.03 6.62
C THR A 42 16.66 -6.73 5.13
N LYS A 43 17.82 -6.88 4.53
CA LYS A 43 17.98 -6.72 3.09
C LYS A 43 17.07 -7.67 2.31
N GLU A 44 16.83 -8.89 2.81
CA GLU A 44 15.97 -9.86 2.13
C GLU A 44 14.53 -9.37 2.00
N VAL A 45 13.98 -8.70 3.02
CA VAL A 45 12.63 -8.15 3.01
C VAL A 45 12.48 -7.12 1.89
N TRP A 46 13.41 -6.16 1.82
CA TRP A 46 13.37 -5.12 0.79
C TRP A 46 13.65 -5.67 -0.61
N SER A 47 14.48 -6.70 -0.73
CA SER A 47 14.70 -7.40 -2.00
C SER A 47 13.43 -8.12 -2.48
N ALA A 48 12.68 -8.74 -1.56
CA ALA A 48 11.38 -9.35 -1.87
C ALA A 48 10.33 -8.29 -2.26
N VAL A 49 10.26 -7.14 -1.56
CA VAL A 49 9.39 -6.02 -1.95
C VAL A 49 9.76 -5.50 -3.34
N LEU A 50 11.06 -5.37 -3.64
CA LEU A 50 11.53 -4.88 -4.93
C LEU A 50 11.11 -5.82 -6.06
N THR A 51 11.23 -7.13 -5.83
CA THR A 51 10.78 -8.17 -6.78
C THR A 51 9.29 -8.04 -7.06
N GLU A 52 8.48 -7.87 -6.01
CA GLU A 52 7.03 -7.76 -6.16
C GLU A 52 6.63 -6.45 -6.87
N LEU A 53 7.31 -5.34 -6.59
CA LEU A 53 7.13 -4.07 -7.30
C LEU A 53 7.53 -4.17 -8.79
N GLU A 54 8.52 -4.98 -9.15
CA GLU A 54 8.85 -5.21 -10.56
C GLU A 54 7.75 -5.98 -11.28
N ILE A 55 7.13 -6.96 -10.61
CA ILE A 55 5.99 -7.69 -11.15
C ILE A 55 4.81 -6.73 -11.35
N LEU A 56 4.48 -5.96 -10.30
CA LEU A 56 3.42 -4.94 -10.36
C LEU A 56 3.65 -3.97 -11.52
N ARG A 57 4.88 -3.47 -11.70
CA ARG A 57 5.21 -2.56 -12.82
C ARG A 57 4.97 -3.21 -14.17
N LYS A 58 5.33 -4.48 -14.36
CA LYS A 58 5.08 -5.19 -15.63
C LYS A 58 3.58 -5.31 -15.90
N GLU A 59 2.78 -5.57 -14.87
CA GLU A 59 1.33 -5.64 -15.02
C GLU A 59 0.69 -4.29 -15.33
N ILE A 60 1.23 -3.20 -14.75
CA ILE A 60 0.82 -1.82 -15.04
C ILE A 60 1.10 -1.49 -16.52
N VAL A 61 2.30 -1.78 -17.01
CA VAL A 61 2.64 -1.54 -18.43
C VAL A 61 1.76 -2.39 -19.36
N GLY A 62 1.32 -3.56 -18.91
CA GLY A 62 0.38 -4.42 -19.63
C GLY A 62 -1.10 -4.03 -19.46
N LEU A 63 -1.42 -2.86 -18.91
CA LEU A 63 -2.79 -2.37 -18.86
C LEU A 63 -3.26 -1.90 -20.25
N PRO A 64 -4.53 -2.17 -20.61
CA PRO A 64 -5.14 -1.68 -21.83
C PRO A 64 -5.23 -0.14 -21.86
N ASP A 65 -5.36 0.42 -23.06
CA ASP A 65 -5.34 1.87 -23.29
C ASP A 65 -6.49 2.63 -22.60
N GLU A 66 -7.56 1.93 -22.20
CA GLU A 66 -8.62 2.50 -21.36
C GLU A 66 -8.12 3.02 -20.01
N PHE A 67 -6.97 2.54 -19.55
CA PHE A 67 -6.28 2.99 -18.35
C PHE A 67 -5.03 3.84 -18.64
N GLU A 68 -4.80 4.30 -19.87
CA GLU A 68 -3.57 5.01 -20.26
C GLU A 68 -3.21 6.16 -19.32
N THR A 69 -4.16 7.03 -18.97
CA THR A 69 -3.93 8.14 -18.04
C THR A 69 -3.50 7.64 -16.66
N ILE A 70 -4.23 6.68 -16.08
CA ILE A 70 -3.89 6.12 -14.76
C ILE A 70 -2.56 5.35 -14.82
N ARG A 71 -2.30 4.63 -15.91
CA ARG A 71 -1.09 3.85 -16.14
C ARG A 71 0.13 4.76 -16.22
N ASP A 72 0.11 5.77 -17.08
CA ASP A 72 1.29 6.53 -17.48
C ASP A 72 1.51 7.77 -16.61
N GLU A 73 0.43 8.45 -16.20
CA GLU A 73 0.52 9.68 -15.41
C GLU A 73 0.51 9.42 -13.90
N GLU A 74 -0.11 8.33 -13.44
CA GLU A 74 -0.26 8.06 -12.00
C GLU A 74 0.55 6.85 -11.51
N LEU A 75 0.22 5.63 -11.95
CA LEU A 75 0.80 4.39 -11.44
C LEU A 75 2.28 4.23 -11.81
N THR A 76 2.64 4.44 -13.08
CA THR A 76 4.02 4.30 -13.54
C THR A 76 5.01 5.19 -12.78
N PRO A 77 4.77 6.51 -12.60
CA PRO A 77 5.67 7.36 -11.85
C PRO A 77 5.74 6.96 -10.38
N VAL A 78 4.61 6.73 -9.71
CA VAL A 78 4.59 6.40 -8.28
C VAL A 78 5.26 5.05 -8.01
N VAL A 79 5.00 4.02 -8.82
CA VAL A 79 5.66 2.71 -8.70
C VAL A 79 7.15 2.81 -8.99
N SER A 80 7.56 3.60 -9.99
CA SER A 80 8.98 3.82 -10.30
C SER A 80 9.72 4.53 -9.17
N GLN A 81 9.08 5.53 -8.55
CA GLN A 81 9.64 6.22 -7.37
C GLN A 81 9.70 5.28 -6.16
N THR A 82 8.65 4.51 -5.91
CA THR A 82 8.60 3.53 -4.82
C THR A 82 9.72 2.51 -4.98
N LYS A 83 9.95 2.01 -6.20
CA LYS A 83 11.05 1.08 -6.49
C LYS A 83 12.43 1.68 -6.17
N ARG A 84 12.67 2.95 -6.50
CA ARG A 84 13.94 3.62 -6.15
C ARG A 84 14.11 3.76 -4.64
N GLU A 85 13.03 4.03 -3.93
CA GLU A 85 13.06 4.11 -2.46
C GLU A 85 13.36 2.73 -1.85
N VAL A 86 12.70 1.68 -2.33
CA VAL A 86 12.94 0.31 -1.89
C VAL A 86 14.36 -0.15 -2.21
N ALA A 87 14.92 0.20 -3.37
CA ALA A 87 16.32 -0.09 -3.69
C ALA A 87 17.29 0.61 -2.73
N SER A 88 16.95 1.82 -2.28
CA SER A 88 17.72 2.54 -1.26
C SER A 88 17.60 1.87 0.11
N LEU A 89 16.42 1.38 0.47
CA LEU A 89 16.17 0.63 1.71
C LEU A 89 16.81 -0.77 1.69
N GLU A 90 16.94 -1.40 0.52
CA GLU A 90 17.68 -2.66 0.36
C GLU A 90 19.18 -2.46 0.65
N GLN A 91 19.76 -1.35 0.20
CA GLN A 91 21.15 -1.00 0.50
C GLN A 91 21.35 -0.51 1.93
N ASN A 92 20.36 0.21 2.47
CA ASN A 92 20.40 0.73 3.83
C ASN A 92 19.05 0.54 4.56
N PRO A 93 18.83 -0.65 5.16
CA PRO A 93 17.55 -0.98 5.79
C PRO A 93 17.19 -0.15 7.04
N THR A 94 18.15 0.61 7.58
CA THR A 94 17.96 1.48 8.75
C THR A 94 17.47 2.89 8.37
N LYS A 95 17.43 3.21 7.07
CA LYS A 95 16.89 4.48 6.56
C LYS A 95 15.40 4.61 6.91
N GLU A 96 14.92 5.84 7.06
CA GLU A 96 13.51 6.12 7.30
C GLU A 96 12.61 5.53 6.21
N LYS A 97 11.65 4.71 6.61
CA LYS A 97 10.73 3.99 5.71
C LYS A 97 9.48 4.79 5.38
N LYS A 98 9.31 5.98 5.99
CA LYS A 98 8.12 6.82 5.86
C LYS A 98 7.80 7.15 4.40
N ASP A 99 8.83 7.45 3.60
CA ASP A 99 8.64 7.75 2.18
C ASP A 99 8.17 6.56 1.37
N PHE A 100 8.62 5.34 1.69
CA PHE A 100 8.10 4.11 1.11
C PHE A 100 6.62 3.93 1.48
N PHE A 101 6.26 4.05 2.76
CA PHE A 101 4.87 3.89 3.20
C PHE A 101 3.93 4.94 2.59
N ASN A 102 4.38 6.20 2.45
CA ASN A 102 3.61 7.25 1.79
C ASN A 102 3.33 6.89 0.33
N LYS A 103 4.36 6.49 -0.43
CA LYS A 103 4.21 6.15 -1.85
C LYS A 103 3.43 4.85 -2.04
N PHE A 104 3.61 3.87 -1.17
CA PHE A 104 2.81 2.65 -1.20
C PHE A 104 1.32 2.94 -0.93
N SER A 105 1.02 3.85 0.00
CA SER A 105 -0.35 4.32 0.24
C SER A 105 -0.93 5.04 -0.99
N GLU A 106 -0.10 5.80 -1.70
CA GLU A 106 -0.48 6.47 -2.95
C GLU A 106 -0.80 5.45 -4.05
N ILE A 107 0.01 4.39 -4.21
CA ILE A 107 -0.29 3.28 -5.14
C ILE A 107 -1.66 2.70 -4.80
N LEU A 108 -1.91 2.36 -3.53
CA LEU A 108 -3.18 1.80 -3.09
C LEU A 108 -4.36 2.73 -3.43
N ALA A 109 -4.21 4.03 -3.18
CA ALA A 109 -5.24 5.02 -3.47
C ALA A 109 -5.51 5.17 -4.97
N ILE A 110 -4.47 5.10 -5.82
CA ILE A 110 -4.64 5.13 -7.28
C ILE A 110 -5.33 3.85 -7.75
N THR A 111 -4.93 2.68 -7.25
CA THR A 111 -5.57 1.41 -7.63
C THR A 111 -7.02 1.30 -7.19
N ASP A 112 -7.39 1.98 -6.10
CA ASP A 112 -8.76 2.01 -5.58
C ASP A 112 -9.72 2.85 -6.44
N LYS A 113 -9.19 3.74 -7.29
CA LYS A 113 -9.99 4.51 -8.25
C LYS A 113 -10.73 3.64 -9.27
N SER A 114 -10.28 2.40 -9.47
CA SER A 114 -10.89 1.45 -10.40
C SER A 114 -10.91 0.06 -9.79
N SER A 115 -12.11 -0.50 -9.61
CA SER A 115 -12.28 -1.87 -9.11
C SER A 115 -11.54 -2.90 -9.97
N GLN A 116 -11.42 -2.67 -11.28
CA GLN A 116 -10.66 -3.55 -12.17
C GLN A 116 -9.15 -3.50 -11.91
N LEU A 117 -8.61 -2.33 -11.61
CA LEU A 117 -7.20 -2.17 -11.24
C LEU A 117 -6.95 -2.78 -9.86
N LEU A 118 -7.86 -2.53 -8.91
CA LEU A 118 -7.80 -3.13 -7.58
C LEU A 118 -7.81 -4.65 -7.66
N ASP A 119 -8.76 -5.26 -8.38
CA ASP A 119 -8.86 -6.72 -8.49
C ASP A 119 -7.61 -7.34 -9.13
N LYS A 120 -7.03 -6.65 -10.14
CA LYS A 120 -5.80 -7.10 -10.81
C LYS A 120 -4.58 -7.00 -9.90
N PHE A 121 -4.41 -5.88 -9.19
CA PHE A 121 -3.21 -5.62 -8.41
C PHE A 121 -3.29 -6.05 -6.94
N ARG A 122 -4.48 -6.35 -6.42
CA ARG A 122 -4.72 -6.86 -5.07
C ARG A 122 -3.71 -7.94 -4.64
N PRO A 123 -3.46 -9.03 -5.40
CA PRO A 123 -2.52 -10.06 -4.97
C PRO A 123 -1.10 -9.52 -4.71
N HIS A 124 -0.62 -8.62 -5.57
CA HIS A 124 0.70 -8.00 -5.43
C HIS A 124 0.76 -7.03 -4.24
N LEU A 125 -0.29 -6.23 -4.06
CA LEU A 125 -0.41 -5.27 -2.96
C LEU A 125 -0.49 -5.97 -1.60
N LEU A 126 -1.28 -7.04 -1.49
CA LEU A 126 -1.33 -7.87 -0.28
C LEU A 126 0.03 -8.49 0.03
N LYS A 127 0.71 -9.03 -0.99
CA LYS A 127 2.00 -9.69 -0.82
C LYS A 127 3.11 -8.72 -0.41
N ILE A 128 3.18 -7.52 -1.00
CA ILE A 128 4.10 -6.47 -0.56
C ILE A 128 3.85 -6.17 0.92
N ALA A 129 2.58 -6.05 1.29
CA ALA A 129 2.21 -5.65 2.62
C ALA A 129 2.45 -6.78 3.66
N GLU A 130 2.29 -8.04 3.27
CA GLU A 130 2.68 -9.21 4.06
C GLU A 130 4.20 -9.26 4.28
N ILE A 131 5.00 -9.03 3.23
CA ILE A 131 6.47 -9.01 3.29
C ILE A 131 6.98 -7.97 4.30
N ILE A 132 6.36 -6.79 4.34
CA ILE A 132 6.71 -5.72 5.28
C ILE A 132 6.05 -5.89 6.67
N GLY A 133 5.42 -7.04 6.94
CA GLY A 133 4.88 -7.36 8.26
C GLY A 133 3.52 -6.70 8.57
N VAL A 134 2.80 -6.23 7.56
CA VAL A 134 1.41 -5.76 7.72
C VAL A 134 0.47 -6.96 7.58
N SER A 135 0.50 -7.85 8.57
CA SER A 135 -0.32 -9.07 8.62
C SER A 135 -1.73 -8.74 9.14
N ASN A 136 -2.64 -8.33 8.24
CA ASN A 136 -4.11 -8.33 8.37
C ASN A 136 -4.72 -7.32 7.38
N ILE A 137 -4.30 -7.39 6.12
CA ILE A 137 -4.87 -6.54 5.09
C ILE A 137 -5.98 -7.31 4.40
N GLN A 138 -7.20 -6.83 4.57
CA GLN A 138 -8.30 -7.11 3.67
C GLN A 138 -8.28 -5.97 2.66
N LEU A 139 -8.15 -6.28 1.36
CA LEU A 139 -8.25 -5.34 0.24
C LEU A 139 -9.57 -5.60 -0.48
#